data_AF-A0A9E5LN98-F1
#
_entry.id   AF-A0A9E5LN98-F1
#
_cell.length_a   1.000
_cell.length_b   1.000
_cell.length_c   1.000
_cell.angle_alpha   90.00
_cell.angle_beta   90.00
_cell.angle_gamma   90.00
#
_symmetry.space_group_name_H-M   'P 1'
#
loop_
_entity.id
_entity.type
_entity.pdbx_description
1 polymer ?
#
loop_
_entity_poly.entity_id
_entity_poly.type
_entity_poly.pdbx_seq_one_letter_code
_entity_poly.pdbx_strand_id
1 'polypeptide(L)'
;WSIVVGIAIASGWAGTQWIADNGFASPDIRSHTFVAPVGDTIIYAMNGSALGLNFAIGSVAGVLAGAFLGSMVKGHFRWEACEDPRELRRQIIGAAIMGVGAILAFGCSVGQGITAFSLLAYSGPVTFAAIFLGARIGLKQLIEGFVHA
;
A
#
# COMPACT_ATOMS: atom_id res chain seq x y z
N TRP A 1 -6.59 -14.41 8.29
CA TRP A 1 -5.60 -13.71 7.45
C TRP A 1 -4.75 -12.70 8.23
N SER A 2 -5.25 -12.07 9.29
CA SER A 2 -4.49 -11.09 10.08
C SER A 2 -3.14 -11.61 10.62
N ILE A 3 -3.07 -12.88 11.06
CA ILE A 3 -1.82 -13.52 11.49
C ILE A 3 -0.79 -13.56 10.34
N VAL A 4 -1.23 -13.91 9.12
CA VAL A 4 -0.37 -13.96 7.93
C VAL A 4 0.18 -12.58 7.59
N VAL A 5 -0.66 -11.54 7.69
CA VAL A 5 -0.23 -10.15 7.47
C VAL A 5 0.78 -9.70 8.53
N GLY A 6 0.56 -10.07 9.80
CA GLY A 6 1.52 -9.79 10.87
C GLY A 6 2.88 -10.46 10.65
N ILE A 7 2.88 -11.73 10.25
CA ILE A 7 4.10 -12.46 9.88
C ILE A 7 4.80 -11.81 8.69
N ALA A 8 4.06 -11.38 7.67
CA ALA A 8 4.64 -10.68 6.52
C ALA A 8 5.37 -9.39 6.94
N ILE A 9 4.74 -8.57 7.79
CA ILE A 9 5.34 -7.32 8.29
C ILE A 9 6.58 -7.59 9.14
N ALA A 10 6.52 -8.57 10.04
CA ALA A 10 7.67 -8.99 10.84
C ALA A 10 8.82 -9.52 9.96
N SER A 11 8.50 -10.30 8.92
CA SER A 11 9.48 -10.81 7.97
C SER A 11 10.16 -9.71 7.15
N GLY A 12 9.44 -8.63 6.83
CA GLY A 12 10.03 -7.45 6.19
C GLY A 12 11.08 -6.76 7.06
N TRP A 13 10.82 -6.63 8.36
CA TRP A 13 11.82 -6.12 9.32
C TRP A 13 13.01 -7.07 9.45
N ALA A 14 12.76 -8.35 9.71
CA ALA A 14 13.81 -9.35 9.91
C ALA A 14 14.68 -9.52 8.65
N GLY A 15 14.06 -9.55 7.46
CA GLY A 15 14.76 -9.69 6.19
C GLY A 15 15.63 -8.49 5.86
N THR A 16 15.14 -7.26 6.06
CA THR A 16 15.93 -6.05 5.80
C THR A 16 17.03 -5.85 6.84
N GLN A 17 16.79 -6.20 8.11
CA GLN A 17 17.83 -6.25 9.16
C GLN A 17 18.94 -7.23 8.79
N TRP A 18 18.58 -8.46 8.41
CA TRP A 18 19.56 -9.48 8.04
C TRP A 18 20.43 -9.07 6.84
N ILE A 19 19.83 -8.41 5.84
CA ILE A 19 20.56 -7.86 4.69
C ILE A 19 21.44 -6.68 5.11
N ALA A 20 21.00 -5.84 6.06
CA ALA A 20 21.82 -4.74 6.57
C ALA A 20 23.06 -5.24 7.32
N ASP A 21 22.96 -6.35 8.05
CA ASP A 21 24.07 -6.93 8.81
C ASP A 21 25.04 -7.77 7.94
N ASN A 22 24.54 -8.42 6.88
CA ASN A 22 25.33 -9.34 6.05
C ASN A 22 25.64 -8.80 4.64
N GLY A 23 25.09 -7.64 4.26
CA GLY A 23 25.22 -7.05 2.94
C GLY A 23 26.46 -6.15 2.80
N PHE A 24 27.07 -6.16 1.61
CA PHE A 24 28.20 -5.29 1.26
C PHE A 24 27.80 -3.83 1.00
N ALA A 25 26.50 -3.52 0.99
CA ALA A 25 25.92 -2.18 0.93
C ALA A 25 24.99 -2.02 2.14
N SER A 26 24.84 -0.80 2.67
CA SER A 26 23.91 -0.48 3.78
C SER A 26 22.56 0.01 3.21
N PRO A 27 21.58 -0.86 2.92
CA PRO A 27 20.23 -0.42 2.60
C PRO A 27 19.52 0.07 3.86
N ASP A 28 18.66 1.08 3.72
CA ASP A 28 17.80 1.52 4.82
C ASP A 28 16.89 0.38 5.30
N ILE A 29 16.81 0.23 6.61
CA ILE A 29 15.90 -0.72 7.25
C ILE A 29 14.48 -0.20 7.06
N ARG A 30 13.69 -0.89 6.24
CA ARG A 30 12.32 -0.51 5.92
C ARG A 30 11.42 -1.74 5.95
N SER A 31 10.22 -1.58 6.48
CA SER A 31 9.17 -2.59 6.38
C SER A 31 8.14 -2.19 5.32
N HIS A 32 7.06 -2.98 5.20
CA HIS A 32 6.10 -2.85 4.11
C HIS A 32 5.34 -1.51 4.15
N THR A 33 5.45 -0.75 3.06
CA THR A 33 4.64 0.42 2.74
C THR A 33 4.35 0.41 1.25
N PHE A 34 3.24 1.01 0.81
CA PHE A 34 2.78 0.87 -0.57
C PHE A 34 2.69 2.19 -1.34
N VAL A 35 2.96 3.33 -0.69
CA VAL A 35 2.83 4.65 -1.36
C VAL A 35 4.06 4.92 -2.24
N ALA A 36 5.22 5.08 -1.61
CA ALA A 36 6.47 5.32 -2.33
C ALA A 36 6.87 4.14 -3.22
N PRO A 37 6.77 2.86 -2.77
CA PRO A 37 7.18 1.72 -3.58
C PRO A 37 6.38 1.53 -4.86
N VAL A 38 5.09 1.88 -4.88
CA VAL A 38 4.30 1.82 -6.12
C VAL A 38 4.82 2.86 -7.12
N GLY A 39 5.15 4.07 -6.67
CA GLY A 39 5.82 5.07 -7.50
C GLY A 39 7.16 4.57 -8.06
N ASP A 40 8.00 4.00 -7.19
CA ASP A 40 9.30 3.43 -7.58
C ASP A 40 9.15 2.31 -8.61
N THR A 41 8.12 1.46 -8.48
CA THR A 41 7.86 0.38 -9.45
C THR A 41 7.45 0.92 -10.82
N ILE A 42 6.70 2.02 -10.88
CA ILE A 42 6.31 2.67 -12.13
C ILE A 42 7.54 3.28 -12.79
N ILE A 43 8.37 4.00 -12.04
CA ILE A 43 9.61 4.61 -12.54
C ILE A 43 10.58 3.54 -13.05
N TYR A 44 10.72 2.43 -12.31
CA TYR A 44 11.50 1.27 -12.72
C TYR A 44 10.96 0.65 -14.01
N ALA A 45 9.64 0.50 -14.13
CA ALA A 45 9.03 -0.01 -15.37
C ALA A 45 9.24 0.93 -16.56
N MET A 46 9.27 2.25 -16.34
CA MET A 46 9.48 3.26 -17.39
C MET A 46 10.93 3.38 -17.84
N ASN A 47 11.89 3.33 -16.91
CA ASN A 47 13.31 3.54 -17.19
C ASN A 47 14.12 2.23 -17.33
N GLY A 48 13.48 1.09 -17.09
CA GLY A 48 14.13 -0.22 -17.06
C GLY A 48 15.06 -0.38 -15.85
N SER A 49 15.89 -1.42 -15.90
CA SER A 49 16.82 -1.85 -14.83
C SER A 49 17.92 -0.84 -14.48
N ALA A 50 17.88 0.39 -15.02
CA ALA A 50 18.80 1.47 -14.67
C ALA A 50 18.66 1.92 -13.21
N LEU A 51 17.48 1.74 -12.61
CA LEU A 51 17.31 1.80 -11.16
C LEU A 51 17.47 0.38 -10.60
N GLY A 52 18.44 0.14 -9.73
CA GLY A 52 18.64 -1.18 -9.12
C GLY A 52 17.38 -1.68 -8.38
N LEU A 53 17.16 -3.00 -8.37
CA LEU A 53 16.07 -3.64 -7.64
C LEU A 53 16.21 -3.37 -6.13
N ASN A 54 15.15 -2.84 -5.52
CA ASN A 54 15.07 -2.59 -4.08
C ASN A 54 13.96 -3.43 -3.44
N PHE A 55 14.02 -3.61 -2.12
CA PHE A 55 12.98 -4.27 -1.32
C PHE A 55 11.59 -3.71 -1.57
N ALA A 56 11.49 -2.39 -1.76
CA ALA A 56 10.28 -1.68 -2.13
C ALA A 56 9.60 -2.30 -3.37
N ILE A 57 10.32 -2.41 -4.48
CA ILE A 57 9.82 -2.93 -5.76
C ILE A 57 9.44 -4.41 -5.61
N GLY A 58 10.30 -5.20 -4.97
CA GLY A 58 10.05 -6.61 -4.70
C GLY A 58 8.79 -6.84 -3.86
N SER A 59 8.53 -5.98 -2.87
CA SER A 59 7.35 -6.08 -2.01
C SER A 59 6.03 -5.86 -2.76
N VAL A 60 5.99 -4.90 -3.70
CA VAL A 60 4.81 -4.62 -4.53
C VAL A 60 4.54 -5.80 -5.46
N ALA A 61 5.57 -6.29 -6.15
CA ALA A 61 5.45 -7.46 -7.03
C ALA A 61 5.02 -8.72 -6.25
N GLY A 62 5.57 -8.92 -5.05
CA GLY A 62 5.21 -10.04 -4.18
C GLY A 62 3.75 -10.01 -3.71
N VAL A 63 3.22 -8.83 -3.37
CA VAL A 63 1.80 -8.68 -3.01
C VAL A 63 0.90 -8.95 -4.20
N LEU A 64 1.25 -8.46 -5.40
CA LEU A 64 0.49 -8.72 -6.62
C LEU A 64 0.45 -10.23 -6.94
N ALA A 65 1.61 -10.88 -6.96
CA ALA A 65 1.71 -12.32 -7.21
C ALA A 65 0.99 -13.14 -6.12
N GLY A 66 1.14 -12.76 -4.84
CA GLY A 66 0.49 -13.42 -3.72
C GLY A 66 -1.03 -13.28 -3.74
N ALA A 67 -1.56 -12.09 -4.09
CA ALA A 67 -2.99 -11.86 -4.24
C ALA A 67 -3.55 -12.69 -5.42
N PHE A 68 -2.81 -12.75 -6.53
CA PHE A 68 -3.17 -13.56 -7.69
C PHE A 68 -3.25 -15.06 -7.34
N LEU A 69 -2.18 -15.62 -6.77
CA LEU A 69 -2.14 -17.02 -6.33
C LEU A 69 -3.21 -17.31 -5.26
N GLY A 70 -3.37 -16.42 -4.29
CA GLY A 70 -4.36 -16.56 -3.22
C GLY A 70 -5.80 -16.58 -3.75
N SER A 71 -6.12 -15.77 -4.76
CA SER A 71 -7.43 -15.75 -5.40
C SER A 71 -7.71 -17.01 -6.22
N MET A 72 -6.70 -17.53 -6.92
CA MET A 72 -6.80 -18.78 -7.70
C MET A 72 -7.00 -20.00 -6.79
N VAL A 73 -6.22 -20.13 -5.72
CA VAL A 73 -6.35 -21.25 -4.78
C VAL A 73 -7.72 -21.27 -4.10
N LYS A 74 -8.30 -20.10 -3.81
CA LYS A 74 -9.66 -20.00 -3.26
C LYS A 74 -10.77 -20.20 -4.29
N GLY A 75 -10.45 -20.30 -5.58
CA GLY A 75 -11.45 -20.44 -6.65
C GLY A 75 -12.36 -19.23 -6.84
N HIS A 76 -11.99 -18.07 -6.28
CA HIS A 76 -12.75 -16.81 -6.41
C HIS A 76 -12.16 -15.87 -7.46
N PHE A 77 -11.21 -16.36 -8.27
CA PHE A 77 -10.67 -15.56 -9.36
C PHE A 77 -11.74 -15.35 -10.43
N ARG A 78 -12.21 -14.11 -10.55
CA ARG A 78 -13.10 -13.66 -11.61
C ARG A 78 -12.52 -12.41 -12.25
N TRP A 79 -12.34 -12.46 -13.56
CA TRP A 79 -11.93 -11.29 -14.32
C TRP A 79 -13.15 -10.39 -14.54
N GLU A 80 -13.19 -9.26 -13.85
CA GLU A 80 -14.24 -8.24 -13.99
C GLU A 80 -13.67 -7.04 -14.75
N ALA A 81 -14.26 -6.74 -15.91
CA ALA A 81 -14.04 -5.47 -16.59
C ALA A 81 -14.94 -4.41 -15.93
N CYS A 82 -14.51 -3.16 -15.90
CA CYS A 82 -15.34 -2.09 -15.36
C CYS A 82 -16.59 -1.91 -16.24
N GLU A 83 -17.77 -2.20 -15.69
CA GLU A 83 -19.04 -2.17 -16.43
C GLU A 83 -19.45 -0.75 -16.86
N ASP A 84 -19.08 0.27 -16.06
CA ASP A 84 -19.51 1.66 -16.27
C ASP A 84 -18.32 2.65 -16.30
N PRO A 85 -18.23 3.52 -17.33
CA PRO A 85 -17.23 4.60 -17.37
C PRO A 85 -17.33 5.56 -16.18
N ARG A 86 -18.52 5.71 -15.60
CA ARG A 86 -18.73 6.54 -14.39
C ARG A 86 -18.08 5.92 -13.17
N GLU A 87 -18.17 4.60 -13.03
CA GLU A 87 -17.56 3.87 -11.92
C GLU A 87 -16.04 3.89 -12.05
N LEU A 88 -15.50 3.63 -13.25
CA LEU A 88 -14.07 3.76 -13.53
C LEU A 88 -13.54 5.17 -13.20
N ARG A 89 -14.24 6.21 -13.66
CA ARG A 89 -13.87 7.60 -13.37
C ARG A 89 -13.80 7.85 -11.87
N ARG A 90 -14.77 7.34 -11.12
CA ARG A 90 -14.84 7.52 -9.67
C ARG A 90 -13.72 6.80 -8.94
N GLN A 91 -13.40 5.58 -9.35
CA GLN A 91 -12.28 4.81 -8.79
C GLN A 91 -10.93 5.49 -9.08
N ILE A 92 -10.72 5.98 -10.29
CA ILE A 92 -9.50 6.71 -10.67
C ILE A 92 -9.35 8.00 -9.86
N ILE A 93 -10.42 8.80 -9.73
CA ILE A 93 -10.39 10.02 -8.92
C ILE A 93 -10.11 9.69 -7.45
N GLY A 94 -10.74 8.65 -6.90
CA GLY A 94 -10.48 8.17 -5.55
C GLY A 94 -9.01 7.75 -5.35
N ALA A 95 -8.48 6.95 -6.27
CA ALA A 95 -7.09 6.51 -6.24
C ALA A 95 -6.10 7.69 -6.31
N ALA A 96 -6.38 8.70 -7.16
CA ALA A 96 -5.57 9.91 -7.25
C ALA A 96 -5.55 10.70 -5.93
N ILE A 97 -6.72 10.93 -5.32
CA ILE A 97 -6.84 11.62 -4.03
C ILE A 97 -6.13 10.83 -2.93
N MET A 98 -6.28 9.51 -2.90
CA MET A 98 -5.59 8.65 -1.93
C MET A 98 -4.06 8.72 -2.11
N GLY A 99 -3.56 8.72 -3.35
CA GLY A 99 -2.12 8.84 -3.63
C GLY A 99 -1.55 10.17 -3.13
N VAL A 100 -2.19 11.29 -3.49
CA VAL A 100 -1.79 12.63 -3.03
C VAL A 100 -1.85 12.72 -1.51
N GLY A 101 -2.96 12.29 -0.91
CA GLY A 101 -3.14 12.30 0.55
C GLY A 101 -2.09 11.45 1.27
N ALA A 102 -1.70 10.32 0.70
CA ALA A 102 -0.72 9.44 1.32
C ALA A 102 0.71 10.01 1.27
N ILE A 103 1.07 10.80 0.26
CA ILE A 103 2.34 11.55 0.25
C ILE A 103 2.31 12.65 1.30
N LEU A 104 1.22 13.42 1.40
CA LEU A 104 1.06 14.47 2.41
C LEU A 104 1.09 13.92 3.85
N ALA A 105 0.51 12.74 4.04
CA ALA A 105 0.48 12.04 5.33
C ALA A 105 1.76 11.22 5.63
N PHE A 106 2.75 11.25 4.73
CA PHE A 106 3.98 10.46 4.81
C PHE A 106 3.74 8.96 5.00
N GLY A 107 2.65 8.42 4.43
CA GLY A 107 2.40 6.99 4.34
C GLY A 107 0.95 6.58 4.12
N CYS A 108 0.73 5.28 4.08
CA CYS A 108 -0.57 4.63 3.90
C CYS A 108 -1.03 3.91 5.17
N SER A 109 -2.20 3.29 5.13
CA SER A 109 -2.73 2.48 6.23
C SER A 109 -1.78 1.37 6.70
N VAL A 110 -0.99 0.78 5.81
CA VAL A 110 0.03 -0.23 6.20
C VAL A 110 1.26 0.47 6.77
N GLY A 111 1.75 1.50 6.07
CA GLY A 111 2.94 2.29 6.46
C GLY A 111 2.81 2.99 7.81
N GLN A 112 1.83 3.88 7.96
CA GLN A 112 1.62 4.65 9.19
C GLN A 112 0.76 3.87 10.21
N GLY A 113 -0.17 3.03 9.74
CA GLY A 113 -1.07 2.31 10.63
C GLY A 113 -0.48 1.05 11.27
N ILE A 114 0.35 0.27 10.56
CA ILE A 114 0.92 -0.96 11.11
C ILE A 114 2.42 -0.81 11.40
N THR A 115 3.21 -0.34 10.43
CA THR A 115 4.66 -0.25 10.63
C THR A 115 5.07 0.89 11.57
N ALA A 116 4.55 2.12 11.41
CA ALA A 116 4.89 3.22 12.31
C ALA A 116 4.29 3.04 13.72
N PHE A 117 3.12 2.43 13.82
CA PHE A 117 2.51 2.09 15.10
C PHE A 117 3.34 1.06 15.89
N SER A 118 3.97 0.11 15.20
CA SER A 118 4.90 -0.86 15.80
C SER A 118 6.19 -0.21 16.32
N LEU A 119 6.57 0.96 15.79
CA LEU A 119 7.72 1.74 16.23
C LEU A 119 7.38 2.75 17.34
N LEU A 120 6.15 2.72 17.87
CA LEU A 120 5.65 3.69 18.86
C LEU A 120 5.74 5.16 18.38
N ALA A 121 5.74 5.40 17.06
CA ALA A 121 5.82 6.74 16.52
C ALA A 121 4.50 7.50 16.78
N TYR A 122 4.59 8.70 17.37
CA TYR A 122 3.42 9.55 17.67
C TYR A 122 2.62 9.94 16.41
N SER A 123 3.28 9.99 15.25
CA SER A 123 2.63 10.25 13.97
C SER A 123 1.65 9.13 13.55
N GLY A 124 1.90 7.89 13.95
CA GLY A 124 1.11 6.72 13.54
C GLY A 124 -0.37 6.83 13.95
N PRO A 125 -0.69 6.99 15.25
CA PRO A 125 -2.06 7.14 15.72
C PRO A 125 -2.80 8.33 15.11
N VAL A 126 -2.13 9.47 14.96
CA VAL A 126 -2.71 10.70 14.42
C VAL A 126 -3.06 10.53 12.94
N THR A 127 -2.11 10.03 12.14
CA THR A 127 -2.33 9.77 10.72
C THR A 127 -3.39 8.70 10.50
N PHE A 128 -3.40 7.64 11.31
CA PHE A 128 -4.39 6.59 11.22
C PHE A 128 -5.80 7.11 11.54
N ALA A 129 -5.95 7.95 12.57
CA ALA A 129 -7.22 8.59 12.91
C ALA A 129 -7.72 9.49 11.77
N ALA A 130 -6.83 10.26 11.13
CA ALA A 130 -7.17 11.11 9.99
C ALA A 130 -7.63 10.28 8.78
N ILE A 131 -6.93 9.19 8.45
CA ILE A 131 -7.33 8.26 7.39
C ILE A 131 -8.71 7.66 7.68
N PHE A 132 -8.95 7.24 8.93
CA PHE A 132 -10.22 6.66 9.35
C PHE A 132 -11.39 7.66 9.23
N LEU A 133 -11.19 8.90 9.69
CA LEU A 133 -12.20 9.96 9.56
C LEU A 133 -12.49 10.29 8.09
N GLY A 134 -11.45 10.41 7.25
CA GLY A 134 -11.60 10.65 5.82
C GLY A 134 -12.37 9.53 5.13
N ALA A 135 -12.04 8.27 5.42
CA ALA A 135 -12.74 7.10 4.88
C ALA A 135 -14.21 7.06 5.32
N ARG A 136 -14.48 7.37 6.59
CA ARG A 136 -15.85 7.44 7.12
C ARG A 136 -16.68 8.52 6.41
N ILE A 137 -16.12 9.71 6.22
CA ILE A 137 -16.81 10.81 5.54
C ILE A 137 -17.06 10.45 4.07
N GLY A 138 -16.05 9.94 3.36
CA GLY A 138 -16.19 9.55 1.95
C GLY A 138 -17.20 8.42 1.74
N LEU A 139 -17.23 7.44 2.64
CA LEU A 139 -18.22 6.35 2.60
C LEU A 139 -19.63 6.87 2.92
N LYS A 140 -19.76 7.76 3.90
CA LYS A 140 -21.05 8.39 4.23
C LYS A 140 -21.60 9.19 3.03
N GLN A 141 -20.76 10.01 2.39
CA GLN A 141 -21.13 10.77 1.19
C GLN A 141 -21.52 9.89 0.00
N LEU A 142 -20.89 8.71 -0.12
CA LEU A 142 -21.29 7.73 -1.11
C LEU A 142 -22.68 7.17 -0.83
N ILE A 143 -22.91 6.69 0.39
CA ILE A 143 -24.14 5.97 0.75
C ILE A 143 -25.35 6.89 0.80
N GLU A 144 -25.22 8.08 1.38
CA GLU A 144 -26.32 9.05 1.51
C GLU A 144 -26.57 9.84 0.22
N GLY A 145 -25.70 9.69 -0.78
CA GLY A 145 -25.73 10.45 -2.02
C GLY A 145 -25.23 11.88 -1.83
N PHE A 146 -24.69 12.47 -2.90
CA PHE A 146 -24.60 13.93 -2.98
C PHE A 146 -26.03 14.45 -2.99
N VAL A 147 -26.52 14.94 -1.85
CA VAL A 147 -27.70 15.80 -1.82
C VAL A 147 -27.38 16.99 -2.70
N HIS A 148 -27.79 16.93 -3.97
CA HIS A 148 -27.88 18.09 -4.83
C HIS A 148 -28.96 18.99 -4.21
N ALA A 149 -28.51 19.97 -3.42
CA ALA A 149 -29.25 21.21 -3.17
C ALA A 149 -29.10 22.12 -4.39
#